data_AF-A0A075GC44-F1
#
_entry.id   AF-A0A075GC44-F1
#
_cell.length_a   1.000
_cell.length_b   1.000
_cell.length_c   1.000
_cell.angle_alpha   90.00
_cell.angle_beta   90.00
_cell.angle_gamma   90.00
#
_symmetry.space_group_name_H-M   'P 1'
#
loop_
_entity.id
_entity.type
_entity.pdbx_description
1 polymer ?
#
loop_
_entity_poly.entity_id
_entity_poly.type
_entity_poly.pdbx_seq_one_letter_code
_entity_poly.pdbx_strand_id
1 'polypeptide(L)'
;MDEILIPLDIVTEAGRLPLKRGPKALQESGIPYYQLTTKGLLVALSIDDFDQKDSVLDEFLSKVEIKEKEFAGVVKTLVKISPKLTYSIFEVYVKAFCEGKLKNLLPFSISKFQEISDNTFAIQNELLTGFTTLPKSKKFDVLKFFSKFT
;
A
#
# COMPACT_ATOMS: atom_id res chain seq x y z
N MET A 1 19.00 10.02 -2.45
CA MET A 1 17.80 9.30 -2.95
C MET A 1 18.27 8.04 -3.68
N ASP A 2 19.12 8.21 -4.68
CA ASP A 2 19.65 7.14 -5.53
C ASP A 2 20.44 6.09 -4.76
N GLU A 3 21.22 6.50 -3.75
CA GLU A 3 22.06 5.60 -2.94
C GLU A 3 21.27 4.68 -2.00
N ILE A 4 19.96 4.89 -1.84
CA ILE A 4 19.11 4.08 -0.94
C ILE A 4 17.96 3.44 -1.74
N LEU A 5 17.20 4.23 -2.51
CA LEU A 5 16.00 3.74 -3.17
C LEU A 5 16.31 2.82 -4.37
N ILE A 6 17.41 3.04 -5.08
CA ILE A 6 17.81 2.18 -6.21
C ILE A 6 18.38 0.85 -5.70
N PRO A 7 19.32 0.81 -4.72
CA PRO A 7 19.79 -0.46 -4.15
C PRO A 7 18.69 -1.30 -3.50
N LEU A 8 17.69 -0.65 -2.89
CA LEU A 8 16.51 -1.34 -2.34
C LEU A 8 15.48 -1.72 -3.40
N ASP A 9 15.72 -1.37 -4.67
CA ASP A 9 14.83 -1.66 -5.80
C ASP A 9 13.42 -1.09 -5.56
N ILE A 10 13.34 0.09 -4.95
CA ILE A 10 12.11 0.87 -4.73
C ILE A 10 11.82 1.74 -5.96
N VAL A 11 12.87 2.29 -6.58
CA VAL A 11 12.77 3.09 -7.82
C VAL A 11 13.77 2.61 -8.85
N THR A 12 13.46 2.83 -10.13
CA THR A 12 14.39 2.65 -11.25
C THR A 12 14.45 3.94 -12.08
N GLU A 13 15.62 4.22 -12.66
CA GLU A 13 15.77 5.35 -13.59
C GLU A 13 14.94 5.07 -14.85
N ALA A 14 13.98 5.94 -15.14
CA ALA A 14 13.10 5.83 -16.31
C ALA A 14 13.61 6.68 -17.49
N GLY A 15 14.62 7.51 -17.27
CA GLY A 15 15.32 8.29 -18.28
C GLY A 15 15.90 9.57 -17.71
N ARG A 16 16.38 10.45 -18.60
CA ARG A 16 16.99 11.73 -18.22
C ARG A 16 16.36 12.88 -18.99
N LEU A 17 16.00 13.93 -18.26
CA LEU A 17 15.50 15.18 -18.82
C LEU A 17 16.67 16.03 -19.31
N PRO A 18 16.71 16.43 -20.59
CA PRO A 18 17.83 17.16 -21.15
C PRO A 18 17.91 18.60 -20.60
N LEU A 19 19.11 19.00 -20.17
CA LEU A 19 19.37 20.33 -19.59
C LEU A 19 19.36 21.46 -20.65
N LYS A 20 19.62 21.13 -21.91
CA LYS A 20 19.55 22.05 -23.06
C LYS A 20 18.93 21.32 -24.25
N ARG A 21 18.15 22.03 -25.07
CA ARG A 21 17.69 21.49 -26.37
C ARG A 21 18.92 21.33 -27.28
N GLY A 22 19.22 20.11 -27.71
CA GLY A 22 20.44 19.79 -28.47
C GLY A 22 20.58 18.30 -28.79
N PRO A 23 21.65 17.91 -29.53
CA PRO A 23 21.88 16.54 -29.99
C PRO A 23 21.94 15.50 -28.86
N LYS A 24 21.61 14.23 -29.18
CA LYS A 24 21.44 13.10 -28.24
C LYS A 24 22.56 12.95 -27.19
N ALA A 25 23.81 13.21 -27.55
CA ALA A 25 24.95 13.14 -26.64
C ALA A 25 24.86 14.12 -25.44
N LEU A 26 24.15 15.25 -25.57
CA LEU A 26 23.90 16.21 -24.48
C LEU A 26 22.70 15.81 -23.61
N GLN A 27 21.96 14.77 -23.99
CA GLN A 27 20.82 14.23 -23.23
C GLN A 27 21.28 13.18 -22.20
N GLU A 28 22.44 12.55 -22.40
CA GLU A 28 23.05 11.60 -21.44
C GLU A 28 23.47 12.30 -20.14
N SER A 29 23.78 13.60 -20.18
CA SER A 29 24.07 14.45 -19.01
C SER A 29 22.82 15.10 -18.38
N GLY A 30 21.62 14.64 -18.72
CA GLY A 30 20.35 15.18 -18.20
C GLY A 30 20.07 14.85 -16.73
N ILE A 31 19.06 15.50 -16.15
CA ILE A 31 18.58 15.21 -14.79
C ILE A 31 17.77 13.91 -14.84
N PRO A 32 18.13 12.87 -14.06
CA PRO A 32 17.38 11.62 -14.05
C PRO A 32 15.98 11.82 -13.50
N TYR A 33 15.02 11.10 -14.08
CA TYR A 33 13.71 10.92 -13.49
C TYR A 33 13.45 9.44 -13.26
N TYR A 34 12.66 9.17 -12.23
CA TYR A 34 12.48 7.85 -11.67
C TYR A 34 11.05 7.37 -11.80
N GLN A 35 10.88 6.05 -11.86
CA GLN A 35 9.59 5.39 -11.73
C GLN A 35 9.62 4.41 -10.56
N LEU A 36 8.47 4.22 -9.93
CA LEU A 36 8.31 3.22 -8.87
C LEU A 36 8.38 1.81 -9.46
N THR A 37 9.12 0.94 -8.79
CA THR A 37 9.02 -0.51 -9.02
C THR A 37 7.77 -1.04 -8.32
N THR A 38 7.44 -2.33 -8.46
CA THR A 38 6.35 -2.93 -7.66
C THR A 38 6.61 -2.83 -6.15
N LYS A 39 7.86 -2.92 -5.69
CA LYS A 39 8.22 -2.65 -4.28
C LYS A 39 7.97 -1.19 -3.95
N GLY A 40 8.32 -0.28 -4.86
CA GLY A 40 8.05 1.15 -4.73
C GLY A 40 6.57 1.46 -4.58
N LEU A 41 5.72 0.84 -5.39
CA LEU A 41 4.26 0.98 -5.29
C LEU A 41 3.76 0.53 -3.91
N LEU A 42 4.25 -0.61 -3.42
CA LEU A 42 3.89 -1.11 -2.09
C LEU A 42 4.33 -0.17 -0.96
N VAL A 43 5.55 0.40 -1.07
CA VAL A 43 6.04 1.41 -0.12
C VAL A 43 5.21 2.69 -0.21
N ALA A 44 4.86 3.17 -1.40
CA ALA A 44 4.03 4.36 -1.56
C ALA A 44 2.63 4.18 -0.91
N LEU A 45 2.03 2.99 -1.00
CA LEU A 45 0.75 2.67 -0.35
C LEU A 45 0.82 2.70 1.18
N SER A 46 2.01 2.57 1.78
CA SER A 46 2.22 2.62 3.23
C SER A 46 2.35 4.03 3.82
N ILE A 47 2.52 5.04 2.97
CA ILE A 47 2.71 6.42 3.42
C ILE A 47 1.34 7.05 3.67
N ASP A 48 1.10 7.60 4.86
CA ASP A 48 -0.23 8.11 5.24
C ASP A 48 -0.65 9.36 4.44
N ASP A 49 0.27 10.32 4.26
CA ASP A 49 0.03 11.59 3.56
C ASP A 49 0.53 11.55 2.11
N PHE A 50 -0.09 10.69 1.30
CA PHE A 50 0.24 10.56 -0.13
C PHE A 50 -0.99 10.85 -0.99
N ASP A 51 -0.90 11.89 -1.80
CA ASP A 51 -1.88 12.18 -2.84
C ASP A 51 -1.78 11.11 -3.94
N GLN A 52 -2.91 10.68 -4.51
CA GLN A 52 -2.97 9.66 -5.59
C GLN A 52 -2.80 8.18 -5.15
N LYS A 53 -3.06 7.84 -3.87
CA LYS A 53 -3.05 6.43 -3.43
C LYS A 53 -3.92 5.50 -4.26
N ASP A 54 -5.07 5.96 -4.74
CA ASP A 54 -6.00 5.12 -5.51
C ASP A 54 -5.40 4.66 -6.84
N SER A 55 -4.72 5.54 -7.59
CA SER A 55 -4.06 5.15 -8.84
C SER A 55 -2.87 4.23 -8.59
N VAL A 56 -2.11 4.46 -7.52
CA VAL A 56 -1.00 3.58 -7.11
C VAL A 56 -1.52 2.21 -6.69
N LEU A 57 -2.67 2.15 -6.00
CA LEU A 57 -3.30 0.91 -5.59
C LEU A 57 -3.77 0.11 -6.80
N ASP A 58 -4.44 0.75 -7.75
CA ASP A 58 -4.86 0.10 -8.99
C ASP A 58 -3.66 -0.41 -9.80
N GLU A 59 -2.59 0.38 -9.90
CA GLU A 59 -1.36 -0.06 -10.56
C GLU A 59 -0.75 -1.26 -9.84
N PHE A 60 -0.60 -1.20 -8.51
CA PHE A 60 -0.04 -2.30 -7.72
C PHE A 60 -0.84 -3.59 -7.90
N LEU A 61 -2.17 -3.52 -7.76
CA LEU A 61 -3.07 -4.66 -7.90
C LEU A 61 -3.08 -5.26 -9.32
N SER A 62 -2.61 -4.54 -10.33
CA SER A 62 -2.48 -5.03 -11.71
C SER A 62 -1.21 -5.86 -11.94
N LYS A 63 -0.20 -5.80 -11.06
CA LYS A 63 1.09 -6.49 -11.23
C LYS A 63 0.96 -8.00 -10.92
N VAL A 64 1.63 -8.82 -11.74
CA VAL A 64 1.57 -10.30 -11.70
C VAL A 64 2.21 -10.90 -10.43
N GLU A 65 2.99 -10.11 -9.70
CA GLU A 65 3.72 -10.52 -8.50
C GLU A 65 2.82 -10.73 -7.26
N ILE A 66 1.53 -10.38 -7.37
CA ILE A 66 0.50 -10.67 -6.36
C ILE A 66 -0.10 -12.05 -6.66
N LYS A 67 0.21 -13.01 -5.79
CA LYS A 67 -0.17 -14.43 -5.99
C LYS A 67 -1.68 -14.68 -5.87
N GLU A 68 -2.42 -13.81 -5.17
CA GLU A 68 -3.79 -14.06 -4.75
C GLU A 68 -4.75 -13.09 -5.44
N LYS A 69 -5.24 -13.43 -6.65
CA LYS A 69 -6.13 -12.54 -7.43
C LYS A 69 -7.44 -12.20 -6.71
N GLU A 70 -7.95 -13.09 -5.87
CA GLU A 70 -9.15 -12.85 -5.05
C GLU A 70 -8.94 -11.72 -4.04
N PHE A 71 -7.69 -11.55 -3.55
CA PHE A 71 -7.33 -10.47 -2.63
C PHE A 71 -7.54 -9.09 -3.25
N ALA A 72 -7.21 -8.93 -4.53
CA ALA A 72 -7.38 -7.65 -5.23
C ALA A 72 -8.84 -7.18 -5.23
N GLY A 73 -9.80 -8.10 -5.41
CA GLY A 73 -11.23 -7.77 -5.37
C GLY A 73 -11.69 -7.32 -3.98
N VAL A 74 -11.22 -8.01 -2.93
CA VAL A 74 -11.53 -7.67 -1.54
C VAL A 74 -10.93 -6.32 -1.16
N VAL A 75 -9.66 -6.07 -1.49
CA VAL A 75 -8.99 -4.77 -1.24
C VAL A 75 -9.71 -3.62 -1.94
N LYS A 76 -10.12 -3.79 -3.20
CA LYS A 76 -10.91 -2.79 -3.93
C LYS A 76 -12.27 -2.50 -3.30
N THR A 77 -12.84 -3.48 -2.60
CA THR A 77 -14.07 -3.28 -1.83
C THR A 77 -13.77 -2.54 -0.53
N LEU A 78 -12.72 -2.97 0.19
CA LEU A 78 -12.34 -2.41 1.48
C LEU A 78 -11.93 -0.95 1.38
N VAL A 79 -11.18 -0.56 0.34
CA VAL A 79 -10.72 0.83 0.16
C VAL A 79 -11.89 1.81 -0.01
N LYS A 80 -12.99 1.37 -0.62
CA LYS A 80 -14.20 2.19 -0.81
C LYS A 80 -14.97 2.43 0.49
N ILE A 81 -14.94 1.46 1.41
CA ILE A 81 -15.71 1.52 2.66
C ILE A 81 -14.88 1.97 3.86
N SER A 82 -13.57 1.71 3.84
CA SER A 82 -12.64 1.96 4.94
C SER A 82 -11.21 2.15 4.39
N PRO A 83 -10.93 3.28 3.72
CA PRO A 83 -9.63 3.52 3.09
C PRO A 83 -8.50 3.54 4.13
N LYS A 84 -8.71 4.18 5.28
CA LYS A 84 -7.71 4.22 6.37
C LYS A 84 -7.33 2.82 6.85
N LEU A 85 -8.31 1.95 7.08
CA LEU A 85 -8.05 0.56 7.46
C LEU A 85 -7.31 -0.18 6.35
N THR A 86 -7.72 0.01 5.10
CA THR A 86 -7.09 -0.64 3.94
C THR A 86 -5.62 -0.25 3.82
N TYR A 87 -5.31 1.04 3.94
CA TYR A 87 -3.92 1.51 3.83
C TYR A 87 -3.06 1.11 5.04
N SER A 88 -3.65 0.95 6.23
CA SER A 88 -2.93 0.43 7.40
C SER A 88 -2.40 -1.00 7.22
N ILE A 89 -3.01 -1.81 6.32
CA ILE A 89 -2.49 -3.14 5.96
C ILE A 89 -1.11 -3.00 5.31
N PHE A 90 -0.97 -2.08 4.35
CA PHE A 90 0.30 -1.83 3.66
C PHE A 90 1.33 -1.21 4.61
N GLU A 91 0.89 -0.31 5.49
CA GLU A 91 1.74 0.27 6.54
C GLU A 91 2.36 -0.80 7.44
N VAL A 92 1.53 -1.68 8.01
CA VAL A 92 1.99 -2.78 8.88
C VAL A 92 2.95 -3.70 8.14
N TYR A 93 2.66 -4.01 6.86
CA TYR A 93 3.50 -4.87 6.06
C TYR A 93 4.88 -4.26 5.76
N VAL A 94 4.93 -3.00 5.33
CA VAL A 94 6.19 -2.30 5.05
C VAL A 94 6.98 -2.05 6.34
N LYS A 95 6.29 -1.73 7.44
CA LYS A 95 6.94 -1.58 8.75
C LYS A 95 7.62 -2.86 9.20
N ALA A 96 6.99 -4.02 9.02
CA ALA A 96 7.62 -5.30 9.34
C ALA A 96 8.87 -5.58 8.51
N PHE A 97 8.92 -5.12 7.25
CA PHE A 97 10.13 -5.16 6.44
C PHE A 97 11.23 -4.26 7.00
N CYS A 98 10.90 -3.01 7.35
CA CYS A 98 11.85 -2.08 7.97
C CYS A 98 12.40 -2.59 9.31
N GLU A 99 11.60 -3.32 10.08
CA GLU A 99 11.97 -3.95 11.35
C GLU A 99 12.74 -5.27 11.19
N GLY A 100 12.97 -5.74 9.95
CA GLY A 100 13.67 -7.00 9.67
C GLY A 100 12.85 -8.27 9.94
N LYS A 101 11.57 -8.15 10.29
CA LYS A 101 10.64 -9.29 10.44
C LYS A 101 10.32 -9.94 9.09
N LEU A 102 10.35 -9.14 8.02
CA LEU A 102 10.19 -9.60 6.64
C LEU A 102 11.50 -9.40 5.86
N LYS A 103 12.02 -10.46 5.24
CA LYS A 103 13.27 -10.40 4.46
C LYS A 103 13.14 -9.64 3.13
N ASN A 104 11.97 -9.71 2.50
CA ASN A 104 11.70 -9.14 1.18
C ASN A 104 10.26 -8.65 1.09
N LEU A 105 10.06 -7.45 0.56
CA LEU A 105 8.73 -6.87 0.31
C LEU A 105 7.87 -7.72 -0.64
N LEU A 106 8.49 -8.36 -1.64
CA LEU A 106 7.80 -9.18 -2.63
C LEU A 106 8.24 -10.66 -2.57
N PRO A 107 7.38 -11.62 -2.99
CA PRO A 107 5.97 -11.39 -3.36
C PRO A 107 5.14 -11.05 -2.11
N PHE A 108 4.16 -10.16 -2.31
CA PHE A 108 3.12 -9.87 -1.32
C PHE A 108 2.15 -11.06 -1.26
N SER A 109 1.79 -11.47 -0.05
CA SER A 109 0.86 -12.58 0.17
C SER A 109 0.17 -12.45 1.53
N ILE A 110 -1.09 -12.87 1.61
CA ILE A 110 -1.88 -12.86 2.85
C ILE A 110 -1.21 -13.71 3.93
N SER A 111 -0.66 -14.87 3.61
CA SER A 111 0.00 -15.75 4.60
C SER A 111 1.16 -15.05 5.32
N LYS A 112 2.09 -14.41 4.57
CA LYS A 112 3.15 -13.60 5.19
C LYS A 112 2.59 -12.44 6.01
N PHE A 113 1.53 -11.80 5.53
CA PHE A 113 0.89 -10.72 6.27
C PHE A 113 0.27 -11.22 7.58
N GLN A 114 -0.38 -12.38 7.59
CA GLN A 114 -0.92 -13.00 8.81
C GLN A 114 0.17 -13.29 9.83
N GLU A 115 1.34 -13.80 9.39
CA GLU A 115 2.48 -14.08 10.27
C GLU A 115 3.05 -12.82 10.95
N ILE A 116 3.03 -11.67 10.26
CA ILE A 116 3.62 -10.41 10.78
C ILE A 116 2.61 -9.46 11.43
N SER A 117 1.32 -9.66 11.17
CA SER A 117 0.26 -8.77 11.66
C SER A 117 -0.26 -9.15 13.05
N ASP A 118 0.26 -10.22 13.64
CA ASP A 118 -0.07 -10.71 14.99
C ASP A 118 -1.59 -10.61 15.27
N ASN A 119 -1.98 -9.63 16.10
CA ASN A 119 -3.36 -9.29 16.47
C ASN A 119 -3.75 -7.85 16.06
N THR A 120 -3.00 -7.19 15.17
CA THR A 120 -3.21 -5.80 14.77
C THR A 120 -4.64 -5.54 14.29
N PHE A 121 -5.28 -6.54 13.67
CA PHE A 121 -6.64 -6.46 13.15
C PHE A 121 -7.67 -7.28 13.93
N ALA A 122 -7.28 -7.89 15.06
CA ALA A 122 -8.15 -8.77 15.82
C ALA A 122 -9.38 -8.02 16.38
N ILE A 123 -9.18 -6.81 16.91
CA ILE A 123 -10.25 -5.97 17.46
C ILE A 123 -11.23 -5.55 16.35
N GLN A 124 -10.72 -5.14 15.19
CA GLN A 124 -11.54 -4.73 14.04
C GLN A 124 -12.34 -5.92 13.51
N ASN A 125 -11.73 -7.11 13.44
CA ASN A 125 -12.41 -8.33 13.01
C ASN A 125 -13.48 -8.78 14.01
N GLU A 126 -13.19 -8.74 15.31
CA GLU A 126 -14.15 -9.02 16.38
C GLU A 126 -15.34 -8.07 16.29
N LEU A 127 -15.08 -6.76 16.20
CA LEU A 127 -16.10 -5.73 16.08
C LEU A 127 -16.95 -5.94 14.82
N LEU A 128 -16.34 -6.19 13.66
CA LEU A 128 -17.06 -6.38 12.40
C LEU A 128 -17.93 -7.63 12.45
N THR A 129 -17.37 -8.74 12.96
CA THR A 129 -18.09 -10.01 13.11
C THR A 129 -19.28 -9.83 14.04
N GLY A 130 -19.08 -9.27 15.24
CA GLY A 130 -20.16 -8.98 16.18
C GLY A 130 -21.20 -8.03 15.59
N PHE A 131 -20.76 -6.94 14.96
CA PHE A 131 -21.63 -5.93 14.36
C PHE A 131 -22.52 -6.52 13.27
N THR A 132 -22.03 -7.42 12.43
CA THR A 132 -22.85 -8.04 11.37
C THR A 132 -24.03 -8.85 11.91
N THR A 133 -23.90 -9.47 13.09
CA THR A 133 -24.96 -10.26 13.73
C THR A 133 -26.06 -9.42 14.37
N LEU A 134 -25.83 -8.12 14.60
CA LEU A 134 -26.79 -7.27 15.30
C LEU A 134 -28.05 -6.98 14.46
N PRO A 135 -29.22 -6.85 15.12
CA PRO A 135 -30.42 -6.28 14.51
C PRO A 135 -30.18 -4.87 14.00
N LYS A 136 -30.93 -4.44 12.98
CA LYS A 136 -30.78 -3.11 12.34
C LYS A 136 -30.84 -1.95 13.35
N SER A 137 -31.74 -2.02 14.34
CA SER A 137 -31.87 -0.98 15.38
C SER A 137 -30.59 -0.85 16.23
N LYS A 138 -30.02 -1.98 16.66
CA LYS A 138 -28.78 -2.00 17.46
C LYS A 138 -27.55 -1.57 16.67
N LYS A 139 -27.50 -1.86 15.36
CA LYS A 139 -26.46 -1.34 14.47
C LYS A 139 -26.43 0.20 14.47
N PHE A 140 -27.60 0.84 14.41
CA PHE A 140 -27.70 2.30 14.43
C PHE A 140 -27.23 2.90 15.76
N ASP A 141 -27.60 2.28 16.89
CA ASP A 141 -27.16 2.72 18.22
C ASP A 141 -25.63 2.72 18.35
N VAL A 142 -24.98 1.64 17.87
CA VAL A 142 -23.52 1.51 17.88
C VAL A 142 -22.86 2.54 16.96
N LEU A 143 -23.37 2.73 15.73
CA LEU A 143 -22.84 3.75 14.82
C LEU A 143 -22.95 5.16 15.40
N LYS A 144 -24.10 5.49 16.03
CA LYS A 144 -24.33 6.78 16.71
C LYS A 144 -23.40 6.99 17.91
N PHE A 145 -22.98 5.91 18.56
CA PHE A 145 -21.98 5.99 19.62
C PHE A 145 -20.60 6.31 19.06
N PHE A 146 -20.14 5.59 18.04
CA PHE A 146 -18.82 5.81 17.42
C PHE A 146 -18.68 7.17 16.74
N SER A 147 -19.76 7.71 16.17
CA SER A 147 -19.75 9.04 15.54
C SER A 147 -19.49 10.20 16.51
N LYS A 148 -19.37 9.95 17.81
CA LYS A 148 -18.99 10.96 18.80
C LYS A 148 -17.48 11.17 18.92
N PHE A 149 -16.69 10.27 18.35
CA PHE A 149 -15.22 10.28 18.43
C PHE A 149 -14.56 10.61 17.09
N THR A 150 -15.35 10.89 16.06
CA THR A 150 -14.92 11.24 14.70
C THR A 150 -15.33 12.67 14.42
#